data_AF-B8D0Q3-F1
#
_entry.id   AF-B8D0Q3-F1
#
_cell.length_a   1.000
_cell.length_b   1.000
_cell.length_c   1.000
_cell.angle_alpha   90.00
_cell.angle_beta   90.00
_cell.angle_gamma   90.00
#
_symmetry.space_group_name_H-M   'P 1'
#
loop_
_entity.id
_entity.type
_entity.pdbx_description
1 polymer ?
#
loop_
_entity_poly.entity_id
_entity_poly.type
_entity_poly.pdbx_seq_one_letter_code
_entity_poly.pdbx_strand_id
1 'polypeptide(L)'
;MYYLRSFKDSVGDVDLIVHNDRLHLFHLVSPGNSAVRHLVSDDGIIWDSLPTAITIGDTGSYDDDRIWTMGVTRHKGKFYMFYTACSTREAGRVQRTAMAVSPDLINWEKYDGNPVLSADSRWYENELGDKIMVSWRDPKIYYENGKYYMVISSRSNSGPFLRRGVVALAVSDNLIDWEVKKPLFAPGQFYDLECPQLFKIVIIITYLPQ
;
A
#
# COMPACT_ATOMS: atom_id res chain seq x y z
N MET A 1 -26.24 6.57 15.01
CA MET A 1 -24.77 6.56 14.81
C MET A 1 -24.45 5.26 14.08
N TYR A 2 -24.13 5.34 12.80
CA TYR A 2 -23.85 4.17 11.95
C TYR A 2 -22.40 3.74 12.19
N TYR A 3 -22.16 3.02 13.29
CA TYR A 3 -20.89 2.32 13.46
C TYR A 3 -20.91 1.06 12.61
N LEU A 4 -19.76 0.77 11.99
CA LEU A 4 -19.43 -0.57 11.49
C LEU A 4 -19.75 -1.58 12.59
N ARG A 5 -20.78 -2.40 12.40
CA ARG A 5 -21.26 -3.33 13.43
C ARG A 5 -20.17 -4.36 13.75
N SER A 6 -19.83 -4.46 15.04
CA SER A 6 -19.13 -5.56 15.71
C SER A 6 -17.77 -6.03 15.16
N PHE A 7 -16.81 -5.14 14.93
CA PHE A 7 -15.41 -5.59 14.92
C PHE A 7 -14.88 -5.63 16.36
N LYS A 8 -14.28 -6.76 16.76
CA LYS A 8 -13.53 -6.84 18.03
C LYS A 8 -12.25 -6.00 18.01
N ASP A 9 -11.74 -5.71 16.81
CA ASP A 9 -10.53 -4.93 16.57
C ASP A 9 -10.88 -3.60 15.91
N SER A 10 -10.01 -2.60 16.04
CA SER A 10 -10.17 -1.30 15.40
C SER A 10 -9.77 -1.34 13.92
N VAL A 11 -10.39 -0.45 13.13
CA VAL A 11 -10.08 -0.23 11.72
C VAL A 11 -8.89 0.72 11.65
N GLY A 12 -7.79 0.27 11.02
CA GLY A 12 -6.65 1.12 10.67
C GLY A 12 -6.78 1.70 9.26
N ASP A 13 -5.64 1.95 8.62
CA ASP A 13 -5.57 2.49 7.27
C ASP A 13 -6.35 1.64 6.26
N VAL A 14 -6.89 2.31 5.23
CA VAL A 14 -7.82 1.70 4.28
C VAL A 14 -7.38 1.94 2.84
N ASP A 15 -7.75 1.02 1.96
CA ASP A 15 -7.80 1.24 0.51
C ASP A 15 -9.15 0.79 -0.06
N LEU A 16 -9.56 1.38 -1.17
CA LEU A 16 -10.87 1.16 -1.76
C LEU A 16 -10.78 0.94 -3.27
N ILE A 17 -11.52 -0.05 -3.76
CA ILE A 17 -11.70 -0.33 -5.19
C ILE A 17 -13.17 -0.60 -5.49
N VAL A 18 -13.63 -0.19 -6.66
CA VAL A 18 -14.98 -0.50 -7.16
C VAL A 18 -14.92 -1.73 -8.07
N HIS A 19 -15.76 -2.72 -7.81
CA HIS A 19 -15.90 -3.91 -8.66
C HIS A 19 -17.33 -4.41 -8.67
N ASN A 20 -17.88 -4.73 -9.86
CA ASN A 20 -19.26 -5.18 -10.05
C ASN A 20 -20.29 -4.29 -9.33
N ASP A 21 -20.16 -2.98 -9.49
CA ASP A 21 -21.02 -1.95 -8.88
C ASP A 21 -21.05 -1.95 -7.34
N ARG A 22 -20.06 -2.59 -6.70
CA ARG A 22 -19.88 -2.58 -5.25
C ARG A 22 -18.57 -1.93 -4.85
N LEU A 23 -18.57 -1.29 -3.68
CA LEU A 23 -17.37 -0.80 -3.03
C LEU A 23 -16.71 -1.97 -2.29
N HIS A 24 -15.43 -2.22 -2.55
CA HIS A 24 -14.61 -3.15 -1.80
C HIS A 24 -13.58 -2.33 -1.01
N LEU A 25 -13.66 -2.40 0.32
CA LEU A 25 -12.76 -1.69 1.24
C LEU A 25 -11.86 -2.71 1.92
N PHE A 26 -10.56 -2.52 1.79
CA PHE A 26 -9.54 -3.27 2.51
C PHE A 26 -9.01 -2.42 3.63
N HIS A 27 -8.81 -3.00 4.82
CA HIS A 27 -8.31 -2.23 5.95
C HIS A 27 -7.36 -3.02 6.84
N LEU A 28 -6.43 -2.31 7.46
CA LEU A 28 -5.59 -2.87 8.52
C LEU A 28 -6.40 -3.20 9.77
N VAL A 29 -5.99 -4.27 10.42
CA VAL A 29 -6.43 -4.60 11.78
C VAL A 29 -5.48 -3.97 12.79
N SER A 30 -6.03 -3.16 13.70
CA SER A 30 -5.31 -2.54 14.81
C SER A 30 -5.97 -2.89 16.16
N PRO A 31 -5.20 -3.17 17.23
CA PRO A 31 -3.75 -3.25 17.26
C PRO A 31 -3.22 -4.53 16.60
N GLY A 32 -1.99 -4.50 16.11
CA GLY A 32 -1.22 -5.70 15.77
C GLY A 32 -0.77 -5.83 14.32
N ASN A 33 -1.40 -5.15 13.35
CA ASN A 33 -0.98 -5.18 11.94
C ASN A 33 -0.79 -6.61 11.43
N SER A 34 -1.70 -7.51 11.84
CA SER A 34 -1.60 -8.96 11.60
C SER A 34 -2.41 -9.42 10.39
N ALA A 35 -3.32 -8.59 9.90
CA ALA A 35 -4.25 -8.92 8.83
C ALA A 35 -4.74 -7.67 8.08
N VAL A 36 -5.09 -7.90 6.81
CA VAL A 36 -5.91 -7.01 5.99
C VAL A 36 -7.30 -7.62 5.90
N ARG A 37 -8.28 -6.94 6.47
CA ARG A 37 -9.69 -7.32 6.40
C ARG A 37 -10.38 -6.69 5.20
N HIS A 38 -11.51 -7.28 4.83
CA HIS A 38 -12.25 -6.92 3.63
C HIS A 38 -13.72 -6.67 3.96
N LEU A 39 -14.21 -5.50 3.57
CA LEU A 39 -15.60 -5.08 3.66
C LEU A 39 -16.15 -4.80 2.28
N VAL A 40 -17.46 -4.97 2.12
CA VAL A 40 -18.18 -4.55 0.91
C VAL A 40 -19.40 -3.71 1.24
N SER A 41 -19.75 -2.79 0.34
CA SER A 41 -20.91 -1.92 0.46
C SER A 41 -21.47 -1.54 -0.90
N ASP A 42 -22.78 -1.33 -0.96
CA ASP A 42 -23.47 -0.84 -2.15
C ASP A 42 -23.64 0.69 -2.11
N ASP A 43 -23.54 1.32 -0.94
CA ASP A 43 -23.85 2.75 -0.71
C ASP A 43 -22.75 3.53 0.02
N GLY A 44 -21.69 2.86 0.47
CA GLY A 44 -20.60 3.44 1.26
C GLY A 44 -20.94 3.73 2.72
N ILE A 45 -22.14 3.38 3.16
CA ILE A 45 -22.67 3.67 4.51
C ILE A 45 -22.83 2.37 5.29
N ILE A 46 -23.47 1.36 4.68
CA ILE A 46 -23.69 0.05 5.28
C ILE A 46 -22.68 -0.92 4.70
N TRP A 47 -21.90 -1.55 5.58
CA TRP A 47 -20.81 -2.44 5.19
C TRP A 47 -20.99 -3.84 5.75
N ASP A 48 -20.82 -4.83 4.90
CA ASP A 48 -20.78 -6.25 5.25
C ASP A 48 -19.34 -6.75 5.25
N SER A 49 -19.03 -7.63 6.19
CA SER A 49 -17.71 -8.27 6.25
C SER A 49 -17.62 -9.42 5.25
N LEU A 50 -16.48 -9.51 4.57
CA LEU A 50 -16.07 -10.67 3.78
C LEU A 50 -14.90 -11.38 4.47
N PRO A 51 -14.48 -12.56 3.98
CA PRO A 51 -13.28 -13.23 4.49
C PRO A 51 -12.07 -12.28 4.55
N THR A 52 -11.22 -12.46 5.56
CA THR A 52 -9.93 -11.76 5.64
C THR A 52 -9.16 -11.95 4.33
N ALA A 53 -8.65 -10.86 3.76
CA ALA A 53 -7.97 -10.89 2.47
C ALA A 53 -6.59 -11.56 2.61
N ILE A 54 -5.75 -11.04 3.49
CA ILE A 54 -4.42 -11.60 3.79
C ILE A 54 -4.10 -11.47 5.28
N THR A 55 -3.25 -12.36 5.78
CA THR A 55 -2.65 -12.30 7.13
C THR A 55 -1.13 -12.18 7.01
N ILE A 56 -0.43 -12.00 8.13
CA ILE A 56 1.03 -12.22 8.20
C ILE A 56 1.40 -13.60 7.64
N GLY A 57 2.61 -13.70 7.11
CA GLY A 57 3.12 -14.93 6.50
C GLY A 57 3.66 -15.92 7.53
N ASP A 58 4.02 -17.10 7.03
CA ASP A 58 4.68 -18.13 7.83
C ASP A 58 6.06 -17.66 8.30
N THR A 59 6.53 -18.21 9.42
CA THR A 59 7.87 -17.91 9.95
C THR A 59 8.94 -17.99 8.88
N GLY A 60 9.75 -16.94 8.78
CA GLY A 60 10.81 -16.82 7.79
C GLY A 60 10.37 -16.16 6.48
N SER A 61 9.08 -15.92 6.24
CA SER A 61 8.65 -15.06 5.14
C SER A 61 9.02 -13.59 5.41
N TYR A 62 8.97 -12.74 4.38
CA TYR A 62 9.29 -11.32 4.50
C TYR A 62 8.23 -10.50 5.25
N ASP A 63 7.07 -11.11 5.53
CA ASP A 63 5.94 -10.51 6.23
C ASP A 63 5.48 -11.35 7.43
N ASP A 64 6.42 -12.06 8.08
CA ASP A 64 6.19 -12.92 9.24
C ASP A 64 6.10 -12.16 10.58
N ASP A 65 6.36 -10.84 10.60
CA ASP A 65 6.16 -9.98 11.78
C ASP A 65 4.88 -9.15 11.65
N ARG A 66 4.82 -8.27 10.65
CA ARG A 66 3.69 -7.35 10.44
C ARG A 66 3.45 -7.09 8.96
N ILE A 67 2.18 -6.85 8.63
CA ILE A 67 1.75 -6.29 7.36
C ILE A 67 1.11 -4.92 7.57
N TRP A 68 1.49 -3.93 6.78
CA TRP A 68 0.97 -2.57 6.91
C TRP A 68 0.25 -2.16 5.62
N THR A 69 -0.03 -0.87 5.50
CA THR A 69 -0.97 -0.28 4.55
C THR A 69 -0.74 -0.79 3.14
N MET A 70 -1.85 -0.99 2.44
CA MET A 70 -1.93 -1.68 1.18
C MET A 70 -2.53 -0.79 0.09
N GLY A 71 -2.28 -1.15 -1.16
CA GLY A 71 -2.92 -0.60 -2.34
C GLY A 71 -3.37 -1.71 -3.27
N VAL A 72 -4.64 -1.69 -3.67
CA VAL A 72 -5.24 -2.67 -4.57
C VAL A 72 -5.45 -2.07 -5.96
N THR A 73 -5.08 -2.82 -6.99
CA THR A 73 -5.25 -2.44 -8.39
C THR A 73 -5.70 -3.62 -9.25
N ARG A 74 -6.21 -3.35 -10.45
CA ARG A 74 -6.65 -4.37 -11.41
C ARG A 74 -5.72 -4.40 -12.62
N HIS A 75 -5.36 -5.61 -13.06
CA HIS A 75 -4.60 -5.84 -14.29
C HIS A 75 -5.00 -7.16 -14.94
N LYS A 76 -5.27 -7.13 -16.25
CA LYS A 76 -5.60 -8.31 -17.08
C LYS A 76 -6.60 -9.28 -16.42
N GLY A 77 -7.68 -8.74 -15.87
CA GLY A 77 -8.75 -9.52 -15.26
C GLY A 77 -8.47 -10.06 -13.85
N LYS A 78 -7.29 -9.81 -13.29
CA LYS A 78 -6.94 -10.13 -11.90
C LYS A 78 -6.77 -8.86 -11.07
N PHE A 79 -6.73 -9.04 -9.76
CA PHE A 79 -6.48 -8.00 -8.77
C PHE A 79 -5.14 -8.25 -8.10
N TYR A 80 -4.45 -7.16 -7.79
CA TYR A 80 -3.12 -7.14 -7.22
C TYR A 80 -3.16 -6.23 -6.01
N MET A 81 -2.80 -6.77 -4.86
CA MET A 81 -2.63 -6.04 -3.61
C MET A 81 -1.14 -5.90 -3.35
N PHE A 82 -0.65 -4.68 -3.34
CA PHE A 82 0.69 -4.37 -2.84
C PHE A 82 0.55 -3.93 -1.41
N TYR A 83 1.43 -4.41 -0.53
CA TYR A 83 1.35 -4.11 0.89
C TYR A 83 2.75 -4.00 1.48
N THR A 84 2.83 -3.37 2.65
CA THR A 84 4.08 -3.26 3.38
C THR A 84 4.34 -4.55 4.15
N ALA A 85 5.50 -5.15 3.95
CA ALA A 85 5.96 -6.38 4.59
C ALA A 85 7.11 -6.07 5.56
N CYS A 86 6.97 -6.54 6.80
CA CYS A 86 7.99 -6.50 7.84
C CYS A 86 8.26 -7.91 8.36
N SER A 87 9.54 -8.23 8.57
CA SER A 87 9.96 -9.55 9.05
C SER A 87 10.54 -9.52 10.46
N THR A 88 10.37 -10.62 11.18
CA THR A 88 10.96 -10.89 12.49
C THR A 88 12.49 -10.92 12.42
N ARG A 89 13.07 -11.27 11.26
CA ARG A 89 14.52 -11.32 11.01
C ARG A 89 15.20 -9.97 11.25
N GLU A 90 14.51 -8.88 10.94
CA GLU A 90 14.98 -7.52 11.18
C GLU A 90 14.23 -6.83 12.32
N ALA A 91 13.57 -7.60 13.19
CA ALA A 91 12.71 -7.09 14.28
C ALA A 91 11.68 -6.05 13.80
N GLY A 92 11.14 -6.25 12.59
CA GLY A 92 10.17 -5.35 11.96
C GLY A 92 10.72 -4.01 11.49
N ARG A 93 12.06 -3.83 11.49
CA ARG A 93 12.72 -2.53 11.24
C ARG A 93 13.04 -2.28 9.77
N VAL A 94 12.86 -3.27 8.90
CA VAL A 94 13.04 -3.11 7.45
C VAL A 94 11.71 -3.31 6.76
N GLN A 95 11.17 -2.23 6.21
CA GLN A 95 9.93 -2.24 5.45
C GLN A 95 10.23 -2.55 3.98
N ARG A 96 9.37 -3.36 3.37
CA ARG A 96 9.48 -3.77 1.96
C ARG A 96 8.09 -3.78 1.33
N THR A 97 8.01 -3.75 0.01
CA THR A 97 6.74 -3.96 -0.68
C THR A 97 6.61 -5.43 -1.07
N ALA A 98 5.57 -6.09 -0.58
CA ALA A 98 5.15 -7.41 -1.00
C ALA A 98 3.85 -7.33 -1.82
N MET A 99 3.48 -8.43 -2.45
CA MET A 99 2.35 -8.53 -3.37
C MET A 99 1.53 -9.80 -3.12
N ALA A 100 0.22 -9.68 -3.23
CA ALA A 100 -0.72 -10.79 -3.34
C ALA A 100 -1.62 -10.59 -4.57
N VAL A 101 -2.10 -11.69 -5.16
CA VAL A 101 -2.91 -11.71 -6.37
C VAL A 101 -4.23 -12.41 -6.08
N SER A 102 -5.31 -11.88 -6.63
CA SER A 102 -6.65 -12.47 -6.51
C SER A 102 -7.37 -12.48 -7.86
N PRO A 103 -8.10 -13.55 -8.21
CA PRO A 103 -8.97 -13.55 -9.38
C PRO A 103 -10.29 -12.79 -9.16
N ASP A 104 -10.70 -12.56 -7.91
CA ASP A 104 -12.08 -12.19 -7.55
C ASP A 104 -12.23 -11.20 -6.39
N LEU A 105 -11.12 -10.65 -5.87
CA LEU A 105 -11.02 -9.83 -4.64
C LEU A 105 -11.29 -10.58 -3.33
N ILE A 106 -11.63 -11.87 -3.38
CA ILE A 106 -11.97 -12.68 -2.19
C ILE A 106 -10.84 -13.64 -1.86
N ASN A 107 -10.38 -14.39 -2.85
CA ASN A 107 -9.35 -15.41 -2.70
C ASN A 107 -8.01 -14.82 -3.09
N TRP A 108 -7.09 -14.69 -2.14
CA TRP A 108 -5.78 -14.07 -2.34
C TRP A 108 -4.65 -15.09 -2.17
N GLU A 109 -3.70 -15.05 -3.09
CA GLU A 109 -2.46 -15.81 -3.04
C GLU A 109 -1.28 -14.85 -2.96
N LYS A 110 -0.42 -14.99 -1.95
CA LYS A 110 0.81 -14.22 -1.85
C LYS A 110 1.76 -14.64 -2.98
N TYR A 111 2.47 -13.68 -3.54
CA TYR A 111 3.43 -13.95 -4.60
C TYR A 111 4.69 -14.63 -4.06
N ASP A 112 5.08 -15.76 -4.64
CA ASP A 112 6.27 -16.52 -4.23
C ASP A 112 7.57 -15.73 -4.36
N GLY A 113 7.62 -14.77 -5.31
CA GLY A 113 8.76 -13.89 -5.51
C GLY A 113 8.82 -12.69 -4.55
N ASN A 114 8.03 -12.68 -3.48
CA ASN A 114 8.05 -11.59 -2.51
C ASN A 114 9.41 -11.48 -1.78
N PRO A 115 9.86 -10.25 -1.45
CA PRO A 115 9.21 -8.96 -1.72
C PRO A 115 9.47 -8.50 -3.16
N VAL A 116 8.55 -7.72 -3.72
CA VAL A 116 8.67 -7.19 -5.09
C VAL A 116 9.46 -5.88 -5.18
N LEU A 117 9.56 -5.11 -4.09
CA LEU A 117 10.40 -3.92 -4.02
C LEU A 117 10.99 -3.70 -2.63
N SER A 118 12.09 -2.97 -2.59
CA SER A 118 12.73 -2.42 -1.39
C SER A 118 13.38 -1.07 -1.70
N ALA A 119 13.75 -0.34 -0.65
CA ALA A 119 14.44 0.95 -0.80
C ALA A 119 15.76 0.81 -1.57
N ASP A 120 15.90 1.60 -2.63
CA ASP A 120 17.10 1.65 -3.47
C ASP A 120 18.09 2.69 -2.96
N SER A 121 19.31 2.26 -2.62
CA SER A 121 20.37 3.12 -2.06
C SER A 121 20.80 4.25 -2.97
N ARG A 122 20.49 4.20 -4.27
CA ARG A 122 20.73 5.32 -5.20
C ARG A 122 20.03 6.59 -4.72
N TRP A 123 18.86 6.47 -4.09
CA TRP A 123 18.02 7.63 -3.73
C TRP A 123 17.48 7.61 -2.30
N TYR A 124 17.33 6.44 -1.68
CA TYR A 124 16.59 6.26 -0.43
C TYR A 124 17.47 5.64 0.66
N GLU A 125 17.14 5.92 1.92
CA GLU A 125 17.76 5.23 3.05
C GLU A 125 17.42 3.74 2.99
N ASN A 126 18.43 2.87 3.04
CA ASN A 126 18.25 1.42 2.96
C ASN A 126 19.09 0.64 3.97
N GLU A 127 19.79 1.33 4.88
CA GLU A 127 20.63 0.71 5.91
C GLU A 127 20.02 0.87 7.29
N LEU A 128 20.16 -0.18 8.11
CA LEU A 128 19.81 -0.12 9.53
C LEU A 128 20.90 0.66 10.28
N GLY A 129 20.50 1.73 10.97
CA GLY A 129 21.32 2.39 11.99
C GLY A 129 20.82 2.06 13.39
N ASP A 130 21.57 2.38 14.45
CA ASP A 130 21.21 2.01 15.84
C ASP A 130 19.79 2.39 16.27
N LYS A 131 19.25 3.50 15.75
CA LYS A 131 17.88 3.97 16.03
C LYS A 131 17.02 4.13 14.77
N ILE A 132 17.49 3.64 13.63
CA ILE A 132 16.93 3.96 12.32
C ILE A 132 16.26 2.70 11.75
N MET A 133 15.00 2.83 11.34
CA MET A 133 14.29 1.82 10.54
C MET A 133 14.40 2.16 9.05
N VAL A 134 14.37 1.18 8.16
CA VAL A 134 14.29 1.46 6.72
C VAL A 134 12.83 1.77 6.37
N SER A 135 12.54 3.03 6.08
CA SER A 135 11.20 3.50 5.71
C SER A 135 10.92 3.19 4.24
N TRP A 136 9.96 2.31 3.98
CA TRP A 136 9.50 1.94 2.63
C TRP A 136 8.12 1.27 2.73
N ARG A 137 7.07 2.08 2.87
CA ARG A 137 5.73 1.59 3.21
C ARG A 137 4.61 2.29 2.45
N ASP A 138 3.41 1.77 2.64
CA ASP A 138 2.14 2.31 2.15
C ASP A 138 2.10 2.45 0.61
N PRO A 139 2.38 1.36 -0.14
CA PRO A 139 2.40 1.39 -1.60
C PRO A 139 1.01 1.71 -2.17
N LYS A 140 0.90 2.79 -2.96
CA LYS A 140 -0.30 3.11 -3.75
C LYS A 140 -0.01 3.07 -5.24
N ILE A 141 -0.83 2.34 -5.97
CA ILE A 141 -0.69 2.15 -7.41
C ILE A 141 -1.59 3.15 -8.15
N TYR A 142 -1.02 3.79 -9.15
CA TYR A 142 -1.68 4.62 -10.13
C TYR A 142 -1.36 4.11 -11.54
N TYR A 143 -2.36 4.06 -12.42
CA TYR A 143 -2.18 3.62 -13.80
C TYR A 143 -2.54 4.76 -14.75
N GLU A 144 -1.61 5.11 -15.64
CA GLU A 144 -1.83 6.11 -16.67
C GLU A 144 -0.97 5.81 -17.91
N ASN A 145 -1.52 6.02 -19.11
CA ASN A 145 -0.80 5.92 -20.38
C ASN A 145 -0.01 4.62 -20.59
N GLY A 146 -0.58 3.48 -20.18
CA GLY A 146 0.07 2.16 -20.36
C GLY A 146 1.13 1.83 -19.32
N LYS A 147 1.34 2.69 -18.31
CA LYS A 147 2.33 2.50 -17.26
C LYS A 147 1.67 2.44 -15.89
N TYR A 148 2.25 1.63 -15.02
CA TYR A 148 1.95 1.62 -13.59
C TYR A 148 2.98 2.43 -12.84
N TYR A 149 2.51 3.27 -11.94
CA TYR A 149 3.29 4.07 -11.01
C TYR A 149 2.95 3.61 -9.61
N MET A 150 3.95 3.34 -8.78
CA MET A 150 3.77 3.08 -7.36
C MET A 150 4.39 4.24 -6.58
N VAL A 151 3.56 4.93 -5.80
CA VAL A 151 4.03 5.90 -4.81
C VAL A 151 4.14 5.24 -3.44
N ILE A 152 5.19 5.56 -2.71
CA ILE A 152 5.58 4.83 -1.49
C ILE A 152 6.09 5.86 -0.46
N SER A 153 5.70 5.73 0.80
CA SER A 153 6.27 6.49 1.91
C SER A 153 7.71 6.03 2.15
N SER A 154 8.66 6.96 2.08
CA SER A 154 10.07 6.63 2.27
C SER A 154 10.88 7.82 2.78
N ARG A 155 12.20 7.63 2.91
CA ARG A 155 13.16 8.67 3.30
C ARG A 155 14.29 8.77 2.29
N SER A 156 14.63 10.01 1.91
CA SER A 156 15.79 10.35 1.09
C SER A 156 17.09 9.94 1.81
N ASN A 157 18.07 9.40 1.08
CA ASN A 157 19.40 9.09 1.63
C ASN A 157 20.26 10.34 1.92
N SER A 158 19.77 11.54 1.61
CA SER A 158 20.50 12.80 1.71
C SER A 158 19.69 13.92 2.34
N GLY A 159 20.38 14.93 2.87
CA GLY A 159 19.77 16.08 3.57
C GLY A 159 19.71 15.92 5.10
N PRO A 160 19.13 16.89 5.84
CA PRO A 160 19.04 16.84 7.30
C PRO A 160 18.14 15.70 7.78
N PHE A 161 18.62 14.88 8.73
CA PHE A 161 17.97 13.63 9.16
C PHE A 161 16.46 13.72 9.44
N LEU A 162 16.02 14.74 10.18
CA LEU A 162 14.61 14.94 10.55
C LEU A 162 13.72 15.49 9.42
N ARG A 163 14.28 15.66 8.22
CA ARG A 163 13.66 16.32 7.06
C ARG A 163 13.76 15.47 5.79
N ARG A 164 13.99 14.17 5.95
CA ARG A 164 14.22 13.23 4.83
C ARG A 164 12.96 12.57 4.30
N GLY A 165 11.79 12.77 4.90
CA GLY A 165 10.53 12.19 4.44
C GLY A 165 10.21 12.59 3.00
N VAL A 166 9.94 11.60 2.16
CA VAL A 166 9.66 11.74 0.73
C VAL A 166 8.52 10.81 0.28
N VAL A 167 7.92 11.15 -0.85
CA VAL A 167 7.13 10.21 -1.65
C VAL A 167 8.06 9.60 -2.69
N ALA A 168 8.42 8.34 -2.49
CA ALA A 168 9.20 7.55 -3.44
C ALA A 168 8.35 7.17 -4.66
N LEU A 169 9.02 6.82 -5.76
CA LEU A 169 8.41 6.45 -7.02
C LEU A 169 9.04 5.17 -7.58
N ALA A 170 8.20 4.22 -7.98
CA ALA A 170 8.58 3.12 -8.84
C ALA A 170 7.65 3.04 -10.06
N VAL A 171 8.16 2.52 -11.18
CA VAL A 171 7.42 2.39 -12.44
C VAL A 171 7.47 0.96 -12.94
N SER A 172 6.36 0.45 -13.48
CA SER A 172 6.27 -0.89 -14.05
C SER A 172 5.37 -0.92 -15.28
N ASP A 173 5.63 -1.90 -16.17
CA ASP A 173 4.79 -2.24 -17.31
C ASP A 173 3.77 -3.35 -17.00
N ASN A 174 4.05 -4.18 -16.00
CA ASN A 174 3.37 -5.46 -15.80
C ASN A 174 3.01 -5.77 -14.34
N LEU A 175 3.26 -4.82 -13.41
CA LEU A 175 3.06 -4.96 -11.96
C LEU A 175 4.01 -5.94 -11.25
N ILE A 176 4.93 -6.59 -11.98
CA ILE A 176 5.88 -7.54 -11.43
C ILE A 176 7.28 -6.94 -11.41
N ASP A 177 7.73 -6.45 -12.56
CA ASP A 177 9.05 -5.86 -12.73
C ASP A 177 8.96 -4.37 -12.50
N TRP A 178 9.65 -3.88 -11.47
CA TRP A 178 9.59 -2.48 -11.06
C TRP A 178 10.95 -1.81 -11.16
N GLU A 179 10.96 -0.61 -11.73
CA GLU A 179 12.11 0.27 -11.73
C GLU A 179 11.93 1.38 -10.71
N VAL A 180 12.76 1.38 -9.66
CA VAL A 180 12.80 2.47 -8.68
C VAL A 180 13.41 3.73 -9.31
N LYS A 181 12.69 4.84 -9.16
CA LYS A 181 13.08 6.18 -9.63
C LYS A 181 13.46 7.08 -8.46
N LYS A 182 13.98 8.27 -8.77
CA LYS A 182 14.15 9.36 -7.80
C LYS A 182 12.79 9.74 -7.16
N PRO A 183 12.77 10.37 -5.97
CA PRO A 183 11.53 10.75 -5.32
C PRO A 183 10.61 11.58 -6.20
N LEU A 184 9.30 11.31 -6.15
CA LEU A 184 8.28 12.12 -6.81
C LEU A 184 8.10 13.47 -6.08
N PHE A 185 8.16 13.44 -4.74
CA PHE A 185 7.98 14.61 -3.90
C PHE A 185 8.90 14.55 -2.68
N ALA A 186 9.67 15.63 -2.44
CA ALA A 186 10.67 15.70 -1.38
C ALA A 186 10.70 17.10 -0.75
N PRO A 187 9.79 17.41 0.20
CA PRO A 187 9.61 18.78 0.69
C PRO A 187 10.71 19.25 1.66
N GLY A 188 11.53 18.35 2.20
CA GLY A 188 12.56 18.73 3.17
C GLY A 188 11.99 19.19 4.52
N GLN A 189 10.78 18.72 4.89
CA GLN A 189 10.05 19.22 6.06
C GLN A 189 9.67 18.13 7.07
N PHE A 190 9.56 16.88 6.63
CA PHE A 190 9.02 15.80 7.45
C PHE A 190 10.06 14.71 7.70
N TYR A 191 9.88 13.96 8.77
CA TYR A 191 10.67 12.77 9.03
C TYR A 191 10.26 11.62 8.10
N ASP A 192 8.95 11.34 8.01
CA ASP A 192 8.30 10.41 7.07
C ASP A 192 7.05 11.08 6.45
N LEU A 193 6.57 10.58 5.32
CA LEU A 193 5.34 11.01 4.65
C LEU A 193 4.43 9.79 4.41
N GLU A 194 3.59 9.48 5.39
CA GLU A 194 2.75 8.27 5.39
C GLU A 194 1.56 8.34 4.44
N CYS A 195 1.12 7.17 4.00
CA CYS A 195 -0.07 6.97 3.17
C CYS A 195 -0.16 7.89 1.94
N PRO A 196 0.89 8.00 1.10
CA PRO A 196 0.83 8.82 -0.10
C PRO A 196 -0.23 8.29 -1.06
N GLN A 197 -1.02 9.20 -1.63
CA GLN A 197 -2.04 8.89 -2.63
C GLN A 197 -1.75 9.67 -3.91
N LEU A 198 -1.87 9.00 -5.06
CA LEU A 198 -1.76 9.62 -6.38
C LEU A 198 -3.04 9.35 -7.17
N PHE A 199 -3.75 10.41 -7.52
CA PHE A 199 -4.95 10.37 -8.34
C PHE A 199 -5.06 11.62 -9.18
N LYS A 200 -5.83 11.52 -10.27
CA LYS A 200 -6.05 12.61 -11.22
C LYS A 200 -7.51 13.04 -11.16
N ILE A 201 -7.73 14.32 -10.89
CA ILE A 201 -9.07 14.93 -10.97
C ILE A 201 -9.22 15.54 -12.37
N VAL A 202 -10.25 15.13 -13.10
CA VAL A 202 -10.63 15.75 -14.37
C VAL A 202 -11.89 16.56 -14.15
N ILE A 203 -11.82 17.87 -14.36
CA ILE A 203 -12.95 18.78 -14.21
C ILE A 203 -13.56 19.01 -15.60
N ILE A 204 -14.81 18.62 -15.78
CA ILE A 204 -15.59 18.92 -16.99
C ILE A 204 -16.57 20.03 -16.63
N ILE A 205 -16.39 21.21 -17.22
CA ILE A 205 -17.33 22.32 -17.09
C ILE A 205 -18.31 22.23 -18.26
N THR A 206 -19.54 21.80 -17.98
CA THR A 206 -20.65 21.89 -18.95
C THR A 206 -21.42 23.19 -18.71
N TYR A 207 -21.48 24.04 -19.73
CA TYR A 207 -22.42 25.16 -19.74
C TYR A 207 -23.80 24.63 -20.13
N LEU A 208 -24.85 24.98 -19.38
CA LEU A 208 -26.21 24.71 -19.79
C LEU A 208 -26.52 25.46 -21.09
N PRO A 209 -27.27 24.87 -22.04
CA PRO A 209 -27.79 25.62 -23.18
C PRO A 209 -28.66 26.78 -22.68
N GLN A 210 -28.51 27.96 -23.30
CA GLN A 210 -29.35 29.13 -23.06
C GLN A 210 -30.79 28.87 -23.50
#